data_AF-D2EEM3-F1
#
_entry.id   AF-D2EEM3-F1
#
_cell.length_a   1.000
_cell.length_b   1.000
_cell.length_c   1.000
_cell.angle_alpha   90.00
_cell.angle_beta   90.00
_cell.angle_gamma   90.00
#
_symmetry.space_group_name_H-M   'P 1'
#
loop_
_entity.id
_entity.type
_entity.pdbx_description
1 polymer ?
#
loop_
_entity_poly.entity_id
_entity_poly.type
_entity_poly.pdbx_seq_one_letter_code
_entity_poly.pdbx_strand_id
1 'polypeptide(L)'
;MKLEETLSNEDYLKNVIHKVSILGPDIIPTIENTVSKYNGYAAKSVAFSLLNLAYYKKDKDITLEILHTIDNYSGVVGEYMLDHIVRFANIIQDKNTIINFARIMSLKKVVNTLNMYKSNASEIIVWNSLKLAKDMVLYKSEVSNLNYNLSDPTLQAFNFNNFIDIMSDQTIVDTIEKYKGENIKEVAKELVKIAFRTRSTGAVIAACNIAKTVGLNAFEFLSSRDFITISEEGLDKLINDTKSFDSVLPYLKSNGELPKPTKYNINKYQDIANEYLSSSYNINKKLNLNQILMLFSVNDHDRKDVINLVNNSIETNSKLYSLVSGGDPKLDIDKEKLSYLLLIAVTGSRDKNIEQEAFNFLSKIVGESVVRKAKHSFNSQYKAKLIGDISNYVKNGDVNSAINLLKDTKDESINDILSVAGYKDGDLIIAGKNTVLSTQSNNPLDYDSRLQIACVYLPSDYEGGIEAYCKDKRFNLIRYDINGKSLGSAICYLENGVFLVDSVEGHRTFRKPNVFSIVYQDLIDRAKENRAKQIIFNTTGRNETPQEFINYVKKINFNKGNTKMNLNTNGNLEAKRSFVSGYIVNL
;
A
#
# COMPACT_ATOMS: atom_id res chain seq x y z
N MET A 1 17.95 -33.57 -20.16
CA MET A 1 18.05 -32.92 -21.48
C MET A 1 19.49 -33.02 -21.95
N LYS A 2 19.79 -33.94 -22.87
CA LYS A 2 21.08 -34.05 -23.55
C LYS A 2 20.84 -33.65 -25.00
N LEU A 3 21.33 -32.47 -25.39
CA LEU A 3 21.59 -32.00 -26.76
C LEU A 3 22.33 -30.65 -26.64
N GLU A 4 23.50 -30.68 -26.01
CA GLU A 4 24.53 -29.65 -26.21
C GLU A 4 25.51 -30.19 -27.25
N GLU A 5 25.08 -30.22 -28.51
CA GLU A 5 26.05 -30.19 -29.61
C GLU A 5 26.38 -28.71 -29.83
N THR A 6 27.58 -28.33 -29.39
CA THR A 6 28.23 -27.08 -29.77
C THR A 6 28.42 -27.04 -31.28
N LEU A 7 27.39 -26.61 -32.01
CA LEU A 7 27.57 -26.10 -33.37
C LEU A 7 28.67 -25.04 -33.32
N SER A 8 29.67 -25.20 -34.19
CA SER A 8 30.68 -24.18 -34.44
C SER A 8 29.96 -22.87 -34.80
N ASN A 9 30.56 -21.71 -34.50
CA ASN A 9 29.96 -20.43 -34.86
C ASN A 9 29.67 -20.35 -36.37
N GLU A 10 30.45 -21.05 -37.20
CA GLU A 10 30.24 -21.14 -38.65
C GLU A 10 29.00 -21.95 -39.04
N ASP A 11 28.75 -23.11 -38.42
CA ASP A 11 27.59 -23.94 -38.76
C ASP A 11 26.27 -23.30 -38.30
N TYR A 12 26.31 -22.58 -37.17
CA TYR A 12 25.17 -21.80 -36.70
C TYR A 12 24.89 -20.62 -37.63
N LEU A 13 25.92 -19.88 -38.05
CA LEU A 13 25.79 -18.76 -38.98
C LEU A 13 25.26 -19.21 -40.35
N LYS A 14 25.74 -20.34 -40.90
CA LYS A 14 25.20 -20.94 -42.14
C LYS A 14 23.70 -21.24 -42.03
N ASN A 15 23.24 -21.75 -40.89
CA ASN A 15 21.82 -22.05 -40.65
C ASN A 15 20.98 -20.75 -40.57
N VAL A 16 21.51 -19.71 -39.91
CA VAL A 16 20.88 -18.38 -39.88
C VAL A 16 20.79 -17.83 -41.31
N ILE A 17 21.89 -17.75 -42.06
CA ILE A 17 21.94 -17.24 -43.43
C ILE A 17 20.94 -17.95 -44.35
N HIS A 18 20.89 -19.29 -44.28
CA HIS A 18 19.94 -20.07 -45.08
C HIS A 18 18.49 -19.65 -44.82
N LYS A 19 18.13 -19.40 -43.56
CA LYS A 19 16.77 -18.99 -43.19
C LYS A 19 16.48 -17.51 -43.46
N VAL A 20 17.47 -16.63 -43.41
CA VAL A 20 17.29 -15.20 -43.72
C VAL A 20 17.27 -14.92 -45.23
N SER A 21 17.65 -15.89 -46.08
CA SER A 21 17.58 -15.81 -47.55
C SER A 21 16.19 -15.44 -48.10
N ILE A 22 15.13 -15.63 -47.31
CA ILE A 22 13.76 -15.17 -47.61
C ILE A 22 13.65 -13.65 -47.82
N LEU A 23 14.60 -12.87 -47.28
CA LEU A 23 14.66 -11.42 -47.45
C LEU A 23 15.42 -10.98 -48.72
N GLY A 24 15.99 -11.92 -49.48
CA GLY A 24 16.79 -11.67 -50.67
C GLY A 24 18.29 -11.93 -50.46
N PRO A 25 19.04 -12.31 -51.51
CA PRO A 25 20.45 -12.70 -51.39
C PRO A 25 21.40 -11.54 -51.07
N ASP A 26 21.00 -10.31 -51.32
CA ASP A 26 21.83 -9.11 -51.18
C ASP A 26 21.93 -8.58 -49.74
N ILE A 27 21.09 -9.06 -48.81
CA ILE A 27 21.19 -8.74 -47.37
C ILE A 27 22.21 -9.62 -46.62
N ILE A 28 22.57 -10.78 -47.20
CA ILE A 28 23.43 -11.79 -46.57
C ILE A 28 24.81 -11.21 -46.20
N PRO A 29 25.52 -10.47 -47.10
CA PRO A 29 26.82 -9.89 -46.75
C PRO A 29 26.74 -8.91 -45.58
N THR A 30 25.65 -8.15 -45.46
CA THR A 30 25.44 -7.21 -44.35
C THR A 30 25.26 -7.94 -43.03
N ILE A 31 24.48 -9.03 -43.01
CA ILE A 31 24.28 -9.87 -41.81
C ILE A 31 25.59 -10.52 -41.37
N GLU A 32 26.33 -11.10 -42.32
CA GLU A 32 27.64 -11.72 -42.05
C GLU A 32 28.61 -10.70 -41.45
N ASN A 33 28.70 -9.51 -42.07
CA ASN A 33 29.54 -8.42 -41.58
C ASN A 33 29.13 -8.00 -40.16
N THR A 34 27.84 -7.78 -39.90
CA THR A 34 27.37 -7.39 -38.56
C THR A 34 27.62 -8.47 -37.51
N VAL A 35 27.32 -9.75 -37.79
CA VAL A 35 27.55 -10.86 -36.83
C VAL A 35 29.03 -11.05 -36.52
N SER A 36 29.92 -10.89 -37.52
CA SER A 36 31.37 -11.07 -37.34
C SER A 36 32.01 -10.08 -36.36
N LYS A 37 31.33 -8.98 -36.01
CA LYS A 37 31.75 -8.01 -34.98
C LYS A 37 31.60 -8.54 -33.54
N TYR A 38 30.99 -9.71 -33.36
CA TYR A 38 30.72 -10.33 -32.07
C TYR A 38 31.42 -11.69 -31.98
N ASN A 39 31.67 -12.17 -30.76
CA ASN A 39 32.31 -13.46 -30.52
C ASN A 39 31.49 -14.33 -29.57
N GLY A 40 31.72 -15.65 -29.63
CA GLY A 40 31.12 -16.62 -28.72
C GLY A 40 29.59 -16.56 -28.64
N TYR A 41 29.06 -16.43 -27.42
CA TYR A 41 27.62 -16.37 -27.16
C TYR A 41 26.95 -15.13 -27.79
N ALA A 42 27.62 -13.97 -27.75
CA ALA A 42 27.08 -12.73 -28.30
C ALA A 42 26.85 -12.83 -29.81
N ALA A 43 27.77 -13.46 -30.55
CA ALA A 43 27.58 -13.71 -31.99
C ALA A 43 26.36 -14.59 -32.27
N LYS A 44 26.15 -15.64 -31.46
CA LYS A 44 24.97 -16.52 -31.58
C LYS A 44 23.68 -15.77 -31.25
N SER A 45 23.68 -14.96 -30.21
CA SER A 45 22.55 -14.12 -29.77
C SER A 45 22.16 -13.09 -30.83
N VAL A 46 23.14 -12.40 -31.42
CA VAL A 46 22.94 -11.43 -32.51
C VAL A 46 22.39 -12.13 -33.75
N ALA A 47 23.00 -13.23 -34.18
CA ALA A 47 22.54 -13.99 -35.34
C ALA A 47 21.11 -14.54 -35.14
N PHE A 48 20.78 -15.01 -33.93
CA PHE A 48 19.43 -15.48 -33.58
C PHE A 48 18.40 -14.35 -33.58
N SER A 49 18.76 -13.17 -33.05
CA SER A 49 17.87 -12.01 -33.02
C SER A 49 17.57 -11.49 -34.43
N LEU A 50 18.59 -11.43 -35.30
CA LEU A 50 18.41 -11.09 -36.72
C LEU A 50 17.55 -12.13 -37.46
N LEU A 51 17.75 -13.42 -37.17
CA LEU A 51 16.91 -14.49 -37.71
C LEU A 51 15.43 -14.31 -37.32
N ASN A 52 15.17 -14.03 -36.04
CA ASN A 52 13.80 -13.81 -35.55
C ASN A 52 13.17 -12.60 -36.24
N LEU A 53 13.91 -11.50 -36.36
CA LEU A 53 13.42 -10.31 -37.05
C LEU A 53 13.03 -10.62 -38.50
N ALA A 54 13.94 -11.28 -39.24
CA ALA A 54 13.71 -11.66 -40.62
C ALA A 54 12.51 -12.60 -40.78
N TYR A 55 12.39 -13.58 -39.88
CA TYR A 55 11.32 -14.58 -39.91
C TYR A 55 9.94 -13.98 -39.58
N TYR A 56 9.86 -13.15 -38.54
CA TYR A 56 8.59 -12.58 -38.07
C TYR A 56 8.13 -11.37 -38.88
N LYS A 57 9.06 -10.56 -39.41
CA LYS A 57 8.71 -9.36 -40.19
C LYS A 57 8.66 -9.60 -41.68
N LYS A 58 9.53 -10.45 -42.21
CA LYS A 58 9.66 -10.69 -43.65
C LYS A 58 9.77 -9.39 -44.46
N ASP A 59 10.28 -8.34 -43.82
CA ASP A 59 10.45 -7.00 -44.41
C ASP A 59 11.94 -6.69 -44.42
N LYS A 60 12.46 -6.58 -45.64
CA LYS A 60 13.88 -6.34 -45.91
C LYS A 60 14.33 -4.97 -45.41
N ASP A 61 13.50 -3.93 -45.57
CA ASP A 61 13.89 -2.56 -45.24
C ASP A 61 13.98 -2.37 -43.72
N ILE A 62 13.05 -2.96 -42.96
CA ILE A 62 13.11 -2.98 -41.49
C ILE A 62 14.41 -3.63 -41.03
N THR A 63 14.75 -4.79 -41.62
CA THR A 63 15.95 -5.54 -41.26
C THR A 63 17.23 -4.77 -41.59
N LEU A 64 17.29 -4.13 -42.77
CA LEU A 64 18.44 -3.31 -43.18
C LEU A 64 18.63 -2.08 -42.29
N GLU A 65 17.55 -1.35 -41.97
CA GLU A 65 17.65 -0.18 -41.09
C GLU A 65 18.16 -0.58 -39.69
N ILE A 66 17.67 -1.69 -39.15
CA ILE A 66 18.09 -2.21 -37.85
C ILE A 66 19.56 -2.64 -37.89
N LEU A 67 19.98 -3.34 -38.96
CA LEU A 67 21.38 -3.69 -39.18
C LEU A 67 22.27 -2.44 -39.22
N HIS A 68 21.91 -1.42 -40.02
CA HIS A 68 22.65 -0.15 -40.07
C HIS A 68 22.71 0.56 -38.71
N THR A 69 21.62 0.49 -37.94
CA THR A 69 21.54 1.05 -36.59
C THR A 69 22.55 0.39 -35.65
N ILE A 70 22.63 -0.95 -35.65
CA ILE A 70 23.52 -1.69 -34.75
C ILE A 70 24.95 -1.81 -35.29
N ASP A 71 25.18 -1.57 -36.58
CA ASP A 71 26.48 -1.76 -37.23
C ASP A 71 27.60 -0.92 -36.60
N ASN A 72 27.23 0.22 -36.01
CA ASN A 72 28.12 1.15 -35.33
C ASN A 72 28.49 0.72 -33.89
N TYR A 73 27.92 -0.37 -33.39
CA TYR A 73 28.06 -0.82 -32.01
C TYR A 73 28.49 -2.29 -31.97
N SER A 74 29.49 -2.60 -31.16
CA SER A 74 29.99 -3.97 -30.96
C SER A 74 29.94 -4.38 -29.49
N GLY A 75 30.04 -5.68 -29.24
CA GLY A 75 29.99 -6.24 -27.89
C GLY A 75 28.62 -6.10 -27.23
N VAL A 76 28.60 -6.03 -25.90
CA VAL A 76 27.38 -6.13 -25.08
C VAL A 76 26.30 -5.10 -25.45
N VAL A 77 26.70 -3.88 -25.84
CA VAL A 77 25.73 -2.82 -26.17
C VAL A 77 25.04 -3.05 -27.50
N GLY A 78 25.77 -3.46 -28.53
CA GLY A 78 25.16 -3.80 -29.81
C GLY A 78 24.24 -5.02 -29.70
N GLU A 79 24.60 -6.00 -28.86
CA GLU A 79 23.76 -7.16 -28.53
C GLU A 79 22.45 -6.73 -27.84
N TYR A 80 22.52 -5.92 -26.77
CA TYR A 80 21.32 -5.44 -26.07
C TYR A 80 20.44 -4.56 -26.95
N MET A 81 21.03 -3.64 -27.73
CA MET A 81 20.28 -2.82 -28.67
C MET A 81 19.48 -3.68 -29.63
N LEU A 82 20.13 -4.69 -30.24
CA LEU A 82 19.47 -5.58 -31.18
C LEU A 82 18.35 -6.40 -30.51
N ASP A 83 18.61 -7.03 -29.36
CA ASP A 83 17.60 -7.82 -28.65
C ASP A 83 16.35 -6.97 -28.33
N HIS A 84 16.53 -5.72 -27.89
CA HIS A 84 15.41 -4.79 -27.65
C HIS A 84 14.64 -4.42 -28.89
N ILE A 85 15.34 -4.06 -29.96
CA ILE A 85 14.71 -3.73 -31.23
C ILE A 85 13.90 -4.92 -31.74
N VAL A 86 14.43 -6.14 -31.65
CA VAL A 86 13.74 -7.36 -32.08
C VAL A 86 12.53 -7.69 -31.21
N ARG A 87 12.65 -7.60 -29.88
CA ARG A 87 11.50 -7.76 -28.96
C ARG A 87 10.40 -6.73 -29.24
N PHE A 88 10.78 -5.47 -29.47
CA PHE A 88 9.84 -4.41 -29.83
C PHE A 88 9.17 -4.68 -31.18
N ALA A 89 9.96 -5.05 -32.19
CA ALA A 89 9.45 -5.42 -33.50
C ALA A 89 8.45 -6.58 -33.39
N ASN A 90 8.71 -7.61 -32.59
CA ASN A 90 7.79 -8.73 -32.43
C ASN A 90 6.41 -8.33 -31.87
N ILE A 91 6.31 -7.23 -31.12
CA ILE A 91 5.05 -6.73 -30.56
C ILE A 91 4.34 -5.79 -31.54
N ILE A 92 5.08 -5.02 -32.34
CA ILE A 92 4.56 -3.92 -33.16
C ILE A 92 4.49 -4.32 -34.62
N GLN A 93 3.36 -4.08 -35.30
CA GLN A 93 3.23 -4.40 -36.72
C GLN A 93 3.60 -3.22 -37.64
N ASP A 94 3.53 -1.98 -37.16
CA ASP A 94 3.83 -0.81 -37.97
C ASP A 94 5.34 -0.65 -38.26
N LYS A 95 5.67 -0.68 -39.56
CA LYS A 95 7.04 -0.59 -40.08
C LYS A 95 7.75 0.69 -39.65
N ASN A 96 7.11 1.84 -39.80
CA ASN A 96 7.71 3.13 -39.53
C ASN A 96 8.03 3.30 -38.03
N THR A 97 7.16 2.78 -37.17
CA THR A 97 7.36 2.76 -35.71
C THR A 97 8.57 1.90 -35.32
N ILE A 98 8.78 0.75 -35.95
CA ILE A 98 9.95 -0.10 -35.70
C ILE A 98 11.24 0.60 -36.12
N ILE A 99 11.25 1.21 -37.31
CA ILE A 99 12.40 1.98 -37.82
C ILE A 99 12.73 3.16 -36.90
N ASN A 100 11.71 3.92 -36.49
CA ASN A 100 11.90 5.04 -35.57
C ASN A 100 12.43 4.56 -34.20
N PHE A 101 11.96 3.42 -33.70
CA PHE A 101 12.49 2.83 -32.46
C PHE A 101 13.97 2.45 -32.60
N ALA A 102 14.37 1.82 -33.70
CA ALA A 102 15.77 1.50 -33.97
C ALA A 102 16.64 2.77 -33.97
N ARG A 103 16.22 3.83 -34.66
CA ARG A 103 16.91 5.12 -34.67
C ARG A 103 17.06 5.71 -33.27
N ILE A 104 16.01 5.66 -32.45
CA ILE A 104 16.06 6.12 -31.07
C ILE A 104 17.08 5.30 -30.24
N MET A 105 17.14 3.98 -30.44
CA MET A 105 18.13 3.13 -29.76
C MET A 105 19.57 3.48 -30.13
N SER A 106 19.82 3.98 -31.36
CA SER A 106 21.14 4.49 -31.77
C SER A 106 21.49 5.89 -31.27
N LEU A 107 20.59 6.58 -30.56
CA LEU A 107 20.95 7.87 -29.98
C LEU A 107 22.14 7.65 -29.03
N LYS A 108 23.22 8.42 -29.24
CA LYS A 108 24.46 8.36 -28.45
C LYS A 108 24.20 8.22 -26.95
N LYS A 109 23.15 8.88 -26.49
CA LYS A 109 22.74 8.87 -25.10
C LYS A 109 22.13 7.57 -24.62
N VAL A 110 21.22 6.95 -25.39
CA VAL A 110 20.67 5.62 -25.09
C VAL A 110 21.80 4.60 -25.07
N VAL A 111 22.70 4.69 -26.04
CA VAL A 111 23.93 3.87 -26.12
C VAL A 111 24.80 4.07 -24.89
N ASN A 112 24.99 5.32 -24.43
CA ASN A 112 25.75 5.61 -23.22
C ASN A 112 25.07 5.01 -21.97
N THR A 113 23.74 5.13 -21.84
CA THR A 113 22.99 4.51 -20.72
C THR A 113 23.13 2.98 -20.73
N LEU A 114 23.05 2.33 -21.89
CA LEU A 114 23.28 0.88 -22.01
C LEU A 114 24.73 0.50 -21.67
N ASN A 115 25.72 1.30 -22.10
CA ASN A 115 27.14 1.10 -21.82
C ASN A 115 27.50 1.27 -20.34
N MET A 116 26.99 2.34 -19.70
CA MET A 116 27.41 2.77 -18.37
C MET A 116 27.01 1.76 -17.29
N TYR A 117 25.93 1.01 -17.50
CA TYR A 117 25.29 0.32 -16.39
C TYR A 117 25.30 -1.20 -16.47
N LYS A 118 25.48 -1.84 -17.64
CA LYS A 118 25.58 -3.32 -17.84
C LYS A 118 24.61 -4.18 -17.00
N SER A 119 23.53 -3.61 -16.46
CA SER A 119 22.67 -4.20 -15.45
C SER A 119 21.23 -4.20 -15.92
N ASN A 120 20.40 -5.02 -15.29
CA ASN A 120 18.97 -5.07 -15.58
C ASN A 120 18.28 -3.71 -15.39
N ALA A 121 18.87 -2.78 -14.62
CA ALA A 121 18.28 -1.47 -14.37
C ALA A 121 18.27 -0.58 -15.63
N SER A 122 19.38 -0.51 -16.37
CA SER A 122 19.43 0.28 -17.61
C SER A 122 18.53 -0.28 -18.69
N GLU A 123 18.45 -1.60 -18.80
CA GLU A 123 17.51 -2.30 -19.68
C GLU A 123 16.07 -1.85 -19.42
N ILE A 124 15.65 -1.89 -18.14
CA ILE A 124 14.29 -1.56 -17.73
C ILE A 124 14.01 -0.06 -17.90
N ILE A 125 14.98 0.80 -17.56
CA ILE A 125 14.87 2.26 -17.75
C ILE A 125 14.61 2.57 -19.22
N VAL A 126 15.45 2.04 -20.12
CA VAL A 126 15.35 2.31 -21.57
C VAL A 126 14.03 1.78 -22.11
N TRP A 127 13.64 0.55 -21.76
CA TRP A 127 12.42 -0.06 -22.27
C TRP A 127 11.14 0.65 -21.78
N ASN A 128 11.05 0.97 -20.49
CA ASN A 128 9.91 1.72 -19.95
C ASN A 128 9.85 3.14 -20.52
N SER A 129 11.01 3.77 -20.72
CA SER A 129 11.12 5.10 -21.31
C SER A 129 10.58 5.13 -22.75
N LEU A 130 10.97 4.14 -23.55
CA LEU A 130 10.55 4.02 -24.93
C LEU A 130 9.07 3.63 -25.05
N LYS A 131 8.60 2.73 -24.18
CA LYS A 131 7.20 2.32 -24.14
C LYS A 131 6.28 3.51 -23.87
N LEU A 132 6.56 4.32 -22.83
CA LEU A 132 5.76 5.51 -22.55
C LEU A 132 5.82 6.54 -23.68
N ALA A 133 7.00 6.77 -24.26
CA ALA A 133 7.15 7.67 -25.40
C ALA A 133 6.28 7.21 -26.59
N LYS A 134 6.26 5.92 -26.89
CA LYS A 134 5.42 5.32 -27.94
C LYS A 134 3.93 5.46 -27.65
N ASP A 135 3.48 5.04 -26.46
CA ASP A 135 2.05 5.07 -26.10
C ASP A 135 1.49 6.49 -26.22
N MET A 136 2.29 7.51 -25.92
CA MET A 136 1.94 8.91 -26.13
C MET A 136 1.92 9.36 -27.60
N VAL A 137 2.86 8.89 -28.43
CA VAL A 137 2.84 9.19 -29.88
C VAL A 137 1.60 8.59 -30.52
N LEU A 138 1.24 7.36 -30.16
CA LEU A 138 0.01 6.71 -30.61
C LEU A 138 -1.23 7.46 -30.13
N TYR A 139 -1.31 7.75 -28.82
CA TYR A 139 -2.42 8.53 -28.26
C TYR A 139 -2.57 9.90 -28.94
N LYS A 140 -1.46 10.60 -29.19
CA LYS A 140 -1.44 11.87 -29.92
C LYS A 140 -1.99 11.71 -31.33
N SER A 141 -1.58 10.66 -32.05
CA SER A 141 -2.05 10.39 -33.43
C SER A 141 -3.54 10.03 -33.49
N GLU A 142 -4.04 9.30 -32.50
CA GLU A 142 -5.45 8.91 -32.38
C GLU A 142 -6.34 10.11 -31.99
N VAL A 143 -5.88 10.94 -31.04
CA VAL A 143 -6.63 12.15 -30.63
C VAL A 143 -6.53 13.24 -31.67
N SER A 144 -5.42 13.39 -32.43
CA SER A 144 -5.34 14.37 -33.53
C SER A 144 -6.30 14.08 -34.70
N ASN A 145 -6.81 12.86 -34.81
CA ASN A 145 -7.84 12.48 -35.80
C ASN A 145 -9.27 12.77 -35.32
N LEU A 146 -9.44 13.10 -34.04
CA LEU A 146 -10.67 13.64 -33.48
C LEU A 146 -10.42 15.16 -33.34
N ASN A 147 -11.27 16.03 -33.89
CA ASN A 147 -11.10 17.50 -33.84
C ASN A 147 -11.25 18.09 -32.41
N TYR A 148 -10.52 17.57 -31.43
CA TYR A 148 -10.36 18.15 -30.11
C TYR A 148 -9.08 18.98 -30.08
N ASN A 149 -9.26 20.24 -29.75
CA ASN A 149 -8.21 21.25 -29.62
C ASN A 149 -7.30 20.89 -28.44
N LEU A 150 -6.29 20.04 -28.66
CA LEU A 150 -5.23 19.76 -27.70
C LEU A 150 -4.23 20.92 -27.70
N SER A 151 -4.61 22.02 -27.07
CA SER A 151 -3.76 23.18 -26.82
C SER A 151 -2.81 22.96 -25.63
N ASP A 152 -2.43 21.73 -25.29
CA ASP A 152 -1.41 21.46 -24.28
C ASP A 152 0.00 21.48 -24.95
N PRO A 153 0.80 22.54 -24.74
CA PRO A 153 2.12 22.69 -25.35
C PRO A 153 3.11 21.62 -24.86
N THR A 154 2.80 20.88 -23.79
CA THR A 154 3.70 19.84 -23.26
C THR A 154 3.84 18.66 -24.22
N LEU A 155 2.82 18.30 -25.01
CA LEU A 155 2.87 17.15 -25.94
C LEU A 155 3.53 17.47 -27.30
N GLN A 156 3.75 18.76 -27.62
CA GLN A 156 4.35 19.18 -28.89
C GLN A 156 5.89 19.17 -28.89
N ALA A 157 6.53 19.18 -27.72
CA ALA A 157 7.99 19.19 -27.58
C ALA A 157 8.47 18.10 -26.60
N PHE A 158 8.12 16.84 -26.85
CA PHE A 158 8.72 15.74 -26.09
C PHE A 158 10.21 15.64 -26.44
N ASN A 159 11.05 16.26 -25.61
CA ASN A 159 12.50 16.13 -25.70
C ASN A 159 12.92 14.81 -25.04
N PHE A 160 12.80 13.71 -25.80
CA PHE A 160 13.21 12.37 -25.36
C PHE A 160 14.65 12.35 -24.85
N ASN A 161 15.53 13.17 -25.42
CA ASN A 161 16.88 13.32 -24.90
C ASN A 161 16.80 13.81 -23.46
N ASN A 162 16.21 14.95 -23.13
CA ASN A 162 16.14 15.43 -21.74
C ASN A 162 15.58 14.37 -20.77
N PHE A 163 14.55 13.63 -21.18
CA PHE A 163 13.98 12.54 -20.38
C PHE A 163 14.98 11.40 -20.08
N ILE A 164 15.78 10.99 -21.07
CA ILE A 164 16.86 10.02 -20.86
C ILE A 164 18.00 10.62 -20.02
N ASP A 165 18.24 11.95 -20.00
CA ASP A 165 19.26 12.56 -19.11
C ASP A 165 18.85 12.32 -17.67
N ILE A 166 17.60 12.67 -17.38
CA ILE A 166 17.01 12.48 -16.06
C ILE A 166 17.17 11.02 -15.66
N MET A 167 16.67 10.08 -16.46
CA MET A 167 16.66 8.66 -16.10
C MET A 167 18.05 8.01 -16.05
N SER A 168 19.09 8.64 -16.60
CA SER A 168 20.47 8.16 -16.54
C SER A 168 21.25 8.71 -15.36
N ASP A 169 20.62 9.50 -14.46
CA ASP A 169 21.26 9.93 -13.23
C ASP A 169 21.66 8.71 -12.38
N GLN A 170 22.91 8.73 -11.89
CA GLN A 170 23.47 7.61 -11.11
C GLN A 170 22.61 7.26 -9.90
N THR A 171 22.03 8.27 -9.23
CA THR A 171 21.20 8.08 -8.04
C THR A 171 19.97 7.22 -8.35
N ILE A 172 19.41 7.38 -9.55
CA ILE A 172 18.22 6.66 -10.01
C ILE A 172 18.57 5.21 -10.32
N VAL A 173 19.66 5.00 -11.05
CA VAL A 173 20.14 3.66 -11.38
C VAL A 173 20.47 2.89 -10.10
N ASP A 174 21.25 3.49 -9.20
CA ASP A 174 21.60 2.89 -7.90
C ASP A 174 20.36 2.59 -7.06
N THR A 175 19.29 3.38 -7.20
CA THR A 175 18.02 3.11 -6.53
C THR A 175 17.36 1.86 -7.07
N ILE A 176 17.24 1.76 -8.39
CA ILE A 176 16.59 0.62 -9.06
C ILE A 176 17.36 -0.67 -8.77
N GLU A 177 18.69 -0.64 -8.87
CA GLU A 177 19.55 -1.82 -8.65
C GLU A 177 19.48 -2.41 -7.23
N LYS A 178 19.11 -1.61 -6.22
CA LYS A 178 18.87 -2.12 -4.86
C LYS A 178 17.70 -3.10 -4.79
N TYR A 179 16.74 -3.01 -5.72
CA TYR A 179 15.59 -3.89 -5.78
C TYR A 179 15.89 -5.14 -6.62
N LYS A 180 15.22 -6.25 -6.29
CA LYS A 180 15.40 -7.55 -6.97
C LYS A 180 14.05 -8.07 -7.46
N GLY A 181 14.07 -8.96 -8.45
CA GLY A 181 12.87 -9.67 -8.93
C GLY A 181 11.87 -8.76 -9.62
N GLU A 182 10.59 -8.84 -9.27
CA GLU A 182 9.53 -8.00 -9.88
C GLU A 182 9.58 -6.55 -9.40
N ASN A 183 10.07 -6.32 -8.17
CA ASN A 183 10.14 -4.98 -7.57
C ASN A 183 11.01 -4.02 -8.39
N ILE A 184 12.09 -4.51 -9.03
CA ILE A 184 12.95 -3.67 -9.87
C ILE A 184 12.17 -3.04 -11.04
N LYS A 185 11.24 -3.80 -11.64
CA LYS A 185 10.41 -3.34 -12.76
C LYS A 185 9.40 -2.30 -12.29
N GLU A 186 8.82 -2.52 -11.12
CA GLU A 186 7.84 -1.62 -10.51
C GLU A 186 8.48 -0.27 -10.15
N VAL A 187 9.63 -0.28 -9.45
CA VAL A 187 10.37 0.95 -9.10
C VAL A 187 10.69 1.75 -10.35
N ALA A 188 11.29 1.09 -11.35
CA ALA A 188 11.70 1.76 -12.57
C ALA A 188 10.50 2.33 -13.31
N LYS A 189 9.37 1.61 -13.35
CA LYS A 189 8.14 2.10 -13.97
C LYS A 189 7.62 3.36 -13.29
N GLU A 190 7.58 3.41 -11.96
CA GLU A 190 7.13 4.61 -11.23
C GLU A 190 8.08 5.79 -11.41
N LEU A 191 9.41 5.56 -11.32
CA LEU A 191 10.39 6.62 -11.55
C LEU A 191 10.34 7.18 -12.98
N VAL A 192 10.18 6.31 -13.98
CA VAL A 192 9.99 6.69 -15.39
C VAL A 192 8.71 7.54 -15.54
N LYS A 193 7.59 7.15 -14.93
CA LYS A 193 6.35 7.95 -14.96
C LYS A 193 6.54 9.33 -14.34
N ILE A 194 7.25 9.41 -13.21
CA ILE A 194 7.54 10.68 -12.53
C ILE A 194 8.41 11.55 -13.44
N ALA A 195 9.56 11.04 -13.89
CA ALA A 195 10.47 11.74 -14.80
C ALA A 195 9.73 12.27 -16.04
N PHE A 196 8.78 11.49 -16.55
CA PHE A 196 8.05 11.83 -17.76
C PHE A 196 7.08 12.99 -17.51
N ARG A 197 6.29 12.89 -16.43
CA ARG A 197 5.26 13.87 -16.08
C ARG A 197 5.84 15.18 -15.55
N THR A 198 6.94 15.10 -14.81
CA THR A 198 7.53 16.27 -14.15
C THR A 198 8.64 16.92 -14.95
N ARG A 199 9.36 16.15 -15.79
CA ARG A 199 10.58 16.58 -16.49
C ARG A 199 11.64 17.17 -15.56
N SER A 200 11.63 16.75 -14.29
CA SER A 200 12.50 17.30 -13.25
C SER A 200 13.38 16.20 -12.66
N THR A 201 14.70 16.33 -12.83
CA THR A 201 15.68 15.45 -12.17
C THR A 201 15.50 15.50 -10.65
N GLY A 202 15.25 16.69 -10.09
CA GLY A 202 15.02 16.86 -8.65
C GLY A 202 13.83 16.06 -8.14
N ALA A 203 12.70 16.07 -8.85
CA ALA A 203 11.53 15.29 -8.49
C ALA A 203 11.81 13.77 -8.50
N VAL A 204 12.59 13.29 -9.47
CA VAL A 204 12.93 11.87 -9.56
C VAL A 204 13.94 11.46 -8.49
N ILE A 205 14.91 12.33 -8.18
CA ILE A 205 15.83 12.12 -7.05
C ILE A 205 15.07 12.09 -5.73
N ALA A 206 14.11 13.00 -5.51
CA ALA A 206 13.26 12.98 -4.34
C ALA A 206 12.46 11.67 -4.24
N ALA A 207 11.91 11.19 -5.36
CA ALA A 207 11.25 9.90 -5.45
C ALA A 207 12.17 8.73 -5.10
N CYS A 208 13.41 8.75 -5.58
CA CYS A 208 14.43 7.77 -5.23
C CYS A 208 14.76 7.77 -3.73
N ASN A 209 14.93 8.95 -3.14
CA ASN A 209 15.22 9.09 -1.71
C ASN A 209 14.08 8.54 -0.86
N ILE A 210 12.83 8.89 -1.20
CA ILE A 210 11.66 8.39 -0.49
C ILE A 210 11.50 6.88 -0.67
N ALA A 211 11.69 6.34 -1.88
CA ALA A 211 11.61 4.89 -2.10
C ALA A 211 12.67 4.13 -1.28
N LYS A 212 13.89 4.66 -1.16
CA LYS A 212 14.97 4.09 -0.33
C LYS A 212 14.62 4.09 1.16
N THR A 213 13.94 5.13 1.64
CA THR A 213 13.64 5.32 3.07
C THR A 213 12.35 4.64 3.51
N VAL A 214 11.29 4.76 2.70
CA VAL A 214 9.92 4.37 3.05
C VAL A 214 9.48 3.09 2.34
N GLY A 215 10.08 2.78 1.19
CA GLY A 215 9.70 1.66 0.33
C GLY A 215 8.73 2.05 -0.78
N LEU A 216 8.32 1.04 -1.56
CA LEU A 216 7.53 1.24 -2.80
C LEU A 216 6.10 1.73 -2.55
N ASN A 217 5.54 1.42 -1.38
CA ASN A 217 4.21 1.85 -1.00
C ASN A 217 4.09 3.39 -1.00
N ALA A 218 5.19 4.14 -0.89
CA ALA A 218 5.17 5.59 -1.01
C ALA A 218 4.56 6.08 -2.34
N PHE A 219 4.73 5.32 -3.43
CA PHE A 219 4.15 5.65 -4.74
C PHE A 219 2.63 5.48 -4.79
N GLU A 220 2.02 4.75 -3.86
CA GLU A 220 0.56 4.64 -3.74
C GLU A 220 -0.06 5.93 -3.18
N PHE A 221 0.73 6.72 -2.44
CA PHE A 221 0.25 7.95 -1.77
C PHE A 221 0.58 9.22 -2.56
N LEU A 222 1.63 9.20 -3.37
CA LEU A 222 2.17 10.40 -4.01
C LEU A 222 1.88 10.44 -5.51
N SER A 223 1.36 11.57 -5.96
CA SER A 223 1.29 11.90 -7.38
C SER A 223 2.66 12.34 -7.90
N SER A 224 2.86 12.31 -9.23
CA SER A 224 4.09 12.85 -9.83
C SER A 224 4.31 14.34 -9.50
N ARG A 225 3.23 15.11 -9.32
CA ARG A 225 3.30 16.53 -8.93
C ARG A 225 3.74 16.70 -7.48
N ASP A 226 3.38 15.77 -6.61
CA ASP A 226 3.77 15.82 -5.20
C ASP A 226 5.31 15.75 -5.08
N PHE A 227 5.97 14.96 -5.94
CA PHE A 227 7.44 14.88 -5.99
C PHE A 227 8.12 16.18 -6.48
N ILE A 228 7.45 16.99 -7.31
CA ILE A 228 7.95 18.32 -7.65
C ILE A 228 7.98 19.18 -6.38
N THR A 229 6.84 19.25 -5.69
CA THR A 229 6.70 20.03 -4.44
C THR A 229 7.72 19.58 -3.41
N ILE A 230 7.84 18.27 -3.19
CA ILE A 230 8.84 17.70 -2.26
C ILE A 230 10.25 18.18 -2.60
N SER A 231 10.63 18.13 -3.88
CA SER A 231 11.97 18.53 -4.34
C SER A 231 12.20 20.03 -4.21
N GLU A 232 11.26 20.86 -4.67
CA GLU A 232 11.39 22.33 -4.67
C GLU A 232 11.38 22.90 -3.26
N GLU A 233 10.58 22.30 -2.39
CA GLU A 233 10.45 22.71 -1.00
C GLU A 233 11.48 22.09 -0.06
N GLY A 234 12.30 21.15 -0.55
CA GLY A 234 13.31 20.43 0.23
C GLY A 234 12.73 19.55 1.33
N LEU A 235 11.52 19.01 1.12
CA LEU A 235 10.83 18.16 2.10
C LEU A 235 11.43 16.75 2.16
N ASP A 236 12.08 16.29 1.08
CA ASP A 236 12.80 15.02 1.03
C ASP A 236 13.87 14.92 2.13
N LYS A 237 14.52 16.03 2.47
CA LYS A 237 15.53 16.12 3.55
C LYS A 237 14.94 15.94 4.95
N LEU A 238 13.63 16.04 5.09
CA LEU A 238 12.93 15.80 6.35
C LEU A 238 12.50 14.34 6.50
N ILE A 239 12.40 13.59 5.40
CA ILE A 239 11.89 12.22 5.36
C ILE A 239 13.05 11.24 5.60
N ASN A 240 13.28 10.92 6.87
CA ASN A 240 14.34 10.01 7.31
C ASN A 240 13.83 8.62 7.70
N ASP A 241 12.52 8.47 7.83
CA ASP A 241 11.81 7.22 8.16
C ASP A 241 10.34 7.31 7.71
N THR A 242 9.57 6.23 7.93
CA THR A 242 8.13 6.22 7.64
C THR A 242 7.35 7.24 8.47
N LYS A 243 7.75 7.53 9.73
CA LYS A 243 7.01 8.46 10.60
C LYS A 243 7.10 9.91 10.12
N SER A 244 8.29 10.32 9.71
CA SER A 244 8.54 11.63 9.11
C SER A 244 7.86 11.75 7.75
N PHE A 245 7.81 10.67 6.96
CA PHE A 245 7.00 10.61 5.74
C PHE A 245 5.51 10.84 6.00
N ASP A 246 4.94 10.12 6.99
CA ASP A 246 3.54 10.26 7.39
C ASP A 246 3.20 11.68 7.88
N SER A 247 4.20 12.44 8.34
CA SER A 247 4.04 13.85 8.73
C SER A 247 4.08 14.81 7.55
N VAL A 248 4.79 14.47 6.47
CA VAL A 248 4.86 15.31 5.26
C VAL A 248 3.64 15.09 4.35
N LEU A 249 3.08 13.89 4.32
CA LEU A 249 1.96 13.55 3.43
C LEU A 249 0.73 14.48 3.56
N PRO A 250 0.21 14.78 4.78
CA PRO A 250 -0.94 15.64 4.92
C PRO A 250 -0.70 17.06 4.36
N TYR A 251 0.50 17.61 4.56
CA TYR A 251 0.89 18.91 4.00
C TYR A 251 0.75 18.92 2.48
N LEU A 252 1.31 17.90 1.82
CA LEU A 252 1.28 17.78 0.36
C LEU A 252 -0.15 17.67 -0.15
N LYS A 253 -1.00 16.84 0.47
CA LYS A 253 -2.40 16.70 0.05
C LYS A 253 -3.26 17.91 0.35
N SER A 254 -2.90 18.68 1.37
CA SER A 254 -3.53 19.96 1.65
C SER A 254 -3.16 21.06 0.65
N ASN A 255 -2.35 20.76 -0.38
CA ASN A 255 -1.85 21.73 -1.36
C ASN A 255 -1.22 22.98 -0.69
N GLY A 256 -0.53 22.77 0.44
CA GLY A 256 0.12 23.84 1.19
C GLY A 256 -0.77 24.60 2.18
N GLU A 257 -2.04 24.23 2.36
CA GLU A 257 -2.91 24.85 3.37
C GLU A 257 -2.42 24.59 4.80
N LEU A 258 -1.98 23.36 5.10
CA LEU A 258 -1.43 23.04 6.41
C LEU A 258 -0.10 23.75 6.65
N PRO A 259 0.28 24.02 7.90
CA PRO A 259 1.60 24.57 8.22
C PRO A 259 2.71 23.72 7.62
N LYS A 260 3.73 24.34 7.01
CA LYS A 260 4.83 23.62 6.36
C LYS A 260 5.63 22.77 7.37
N PRO A 261 5.89 21.48 7.10
CA PRO A 261 6.80 20.67 7.88
C PRO A 261 8.23 21.23 7.85
N THR A 262 8.92 21.20 8.99
CA THR A 262 10.31 21.62 9.17
C THR A 262 11.03 20.67 10.11
N LYS A 263 12.36 20.73 10.12
CA LYS A 263 13.20 19.95 11.06
C LYS A 263 12.85 20.17 12.54
N TYR A 264 12.23 21.31 12.89
CA TYR A 264 11.87 21.65 14.27
C TYR A 264 10.48 21.17 14.68
N ASN A 265 9.61 20.92 13.70
CA ASN A 265 8.19 20.67 13.96
C ASN A 265 7.71 19.28 13.50
N ILE A 266 8.48 18.58 12.67
CA ILE A 266 8.05 17.31 12.05
C ILE A 266 7.68 16.24 13.08
N ASN A 267 8.41 16.14 14.19
CA ASN A 267 8.14 15.15 15.24
C ASN A 267 6.86 15.43 16.05
N LYS A 268 6.31 16.64 15.94
CA LYS A 268 5.05 17.07 16.59
C LYS A 268 4.04 17.57 15.57
N TYR A 269 4.19 17.16 14.31
CA TYR A 269 3.43 17.72 13.20
C TYR A 269 1.92 17.47 13.34
N GLN A 270 1.55 16.31 13.88
CA GLN A 270 0.14 15.99 14.14
C GLN A 270 -0.53 17.04 15.03
N ASP A 271 0.12 17.47 16.11
CA ASP A 271 -0.46 18.45 17.04
C ASP A 271 -0.62 19.81 16.35
N ILE A 272 0.38 20.24 15.58
CA ILE A 272 0.35 21.50 14.82
C ILE A 272 -0.75 21.49 13.76
N ALA A 273 -0.89 20.37 13.04
CA ALA A 273 -1.95 20.22 12.06
C ALA A 273 -3.33 20.24 12.73
N ASN A 274 -3.48 19.61 13.91
CA ASN A 274 -4.73 19.69 14.68
C ASN A 274 -5.03 21.09 15.20
N GLU A 275 -4.04 21.85 15.67
CA GLU A 275 -4.21 23.25 16.06
C GLU A 275 -4.71 24.11 14.89
N TYR A 276 -4.16 23.87 13.69
CA TYR A 276 -4.63 24.51 12.46
C TYR A 276 -6.06 24.10 12.11
N LEU A 277 -6.39 22.81 12.17
CA LEU A 277 -7.73 22.31 11.88
C LEU A 277 -8.77 22.82 12.88
N SER A 278 -8.41 22.94 14.16
CA SER A 278 -9.28 23.51 15.19
C SER A 278 -9.55 24.99 14.92
N SER A 279 -8.51 25.78 14.62
CA SER A 279 -8.65 27.24 14.39
C SER A 279 -9.28 27.60 13.04
N SER A 280 -8.96 26.87 11.98
CA SER A 280 -9.35 27.22 10.60
C SER A 280 -10.63 26.50 10.16
N TYR A 281 -10.86 25.29 10.67
CA TYR A 281 -11.97 24.42 10.26
C TYR A 281 -12.95 24.09 11.40
N ASN A 282 -12.72 24.59 12.62
CA ASN A 282 -13.52 24.27 13.81
C ASN A 282 -13.63 22.76 14.09
N ILE A 283 -12.57 22.00 13.78
CA ILE A 283 -12.52 20.57 14.11
C ILE A 283 -12.03 20.44 15.54
N ASN A 284 -12.93 20.09 16.46
CA ASN A 284 -12.60 19.95 17.89
C ASN A 284 -12.02 18.58 18.26
N LYS A 285 -12.16 17.60 17.36
CA LYS A 285 -11.60 16.26 17.55
C LYS A 285 -10.14 16.21 17.13
N LYS A 286 -9.32 15.52 17.93
CA LYS A 286 -7.94 15.22 17.56
C LYS A 286 -7.90 14.14 16.48
N LEU A 287 -7.51 14.52 15.28
CA LEU A 287 -7.30 13.62 14.15
C LEU A 287 -5.85 13.12 14.12
N ASN A 288 -5.66 11.84 13.81
CA ASN A 288 -4.33 11.31 13.54
C ASN A 288 -3.85 11.74 12.13
N LEU A 289 -2.55 11.65 11.85
CA LEU A 289 -1.98 12.07 10.55
C LEU A 289 -2.68 11.42 9.35
N ASN A 290 -3.11 10.17 9.47
CA ASN A 290 -3.81 9.47 8.40
C ASN A 290 -5.22 10.04 8.14
N GLN A 291 -5.95 10.36 9.21
CA GLN A 291 -7.26 11.01 9.12
C GLN A 291 -7.13 12.42 8.53
N ILE A 292 -6.08 13.16 8.89
CA ILE A 292 -5.79 14.49 8.32
C ILE A 292 -5.49 14.36 6.83
N LEU A 293 -4.64 13.39 6.46
CA LEU A 293 -4.34 13.06 5.06
C LEU A 293 -5.61 12.73 4.27
N MET A 294 -6.50 11.90 4.84
CA MET A 294 -7.77 11.54 4.21
C MET A 294 -8.67 12.77 4.04
N LEU A 295 -8.80 13.61 5.07
CA LEU A 295 -9.60 14.84 5.01
C LEU A 295 -9.17 15.76 3.86
N PHE A 296 -7.87 15.94 3.66
CA PHE A 296 -7.33 16.76 2.56
C PHE A 296 -7.26 16.02 1.22
N SER A 297 -7.52 14.72 1.19
CA SER A 297 -7.71 13.97 -0.06
C SER A 297 -9.15 14.06 -0.58
N VAL A 298 -10.06 14.62 0.22
CA VAL A 298 -11.43 14.97 -0.20
C VAL A 298 -11.41 16.28 -0.99
N ASN A 299 -12.22 16.34 -2.07
CA ASN A 299 -12.44 17.56 -2.84
C ASN A 299 -12.87 18.71 -1.93
N ASP A 300 -12.38 19.93 -2.19
CA ASP A 300 -12.66 21.12 -1.37
C ASP A 300 -14.16 21.37 -1.18
N HIS A 301 -14.97 21.09 -2.21
CA HIS A 301 -16.42 21.16 -2.21
C HIS A 301 -17.08 20.25 -1.16
N ASP A 302 -16.62 19.00 -1.03
CA ASP A 302 -17.20 17.98 -0.13
C ASP A 302 -16.64 18.07 1.30
N ARG A 303 -15.45 18.68 1.45
CA ARG A 303 -14.72 18.74 2.74
C ARG A 303 -15.57 19.30 3.87
N LYS A 304 -16.46 20.27 3.60
CA LYS A 304 -17.35 20.87 4.62
C LYS A 304 -18.33 19.84 5.21
N ASP A 305 -18.88 18.96 4.38
CA ASP A 305 -19.80 17.92 4.81
C ASP A 305 -19.08 16.85 5.64
N VAL A 306 -17.88 16.46 5.21
CA VAL A 306 -17.00 15.57 5.98
C VAL A 306 -16.66 16.17 7.35
N ILE A 307 -16.29 17.45 7.41
CA ILE A 307 -16.00 18.15 8.66
C ILE A 307 -17.20 18.14 9.61
N ASN A 308 -18.40 18.41 9.08
CA ASN A 308 -19.62 18.36 9.87
C ASN A 308 -19.87 16.95 10.43
N LEU A 309 -19.64 15.90 9.64
CA LEU A 309 -19.76 14.52 10.11
C LEU A 309 -18.71 14.17 11.15
N VAL A 310 -17.45 14.57 10.96
CA VAL A 310 -16.36 14.38 11.92
C VAL A 310 -16.72 15.01 13.26
N ASN A 311 -17.15 16.27 13.27
CA ASN A 311 -17.49 16.99 14.50
C ASN A 311 -18.68 16.38 15.24
N ASN A 312 -19.66 15.84 14.51
CA ASN A 312 -20.85 15.21 15.09
C ASN A 312 -20.71 13.69 15.30
N SER A 313 -19.59 13.10 14.90
CA SER A 313 -19.39 11.66 15.03
C SER A 313 -19.24 11.25 16.49
N ILE A 314 -19.58 10.00 16.82
CA ILE A 314 -19.40 9.43 18.15
C ILE A 314 -18.93 7.99 17.98
N GLU A 315 -17.84 7.63 18.65
CA GLU A 315 -17.45 6.23 18.80
C GLU A 315 -18.31 5.59 19.89
N THR A 316 -18.95 4.47 19.59
CA THR A 316 -19.85 3.78 20.53
C THR A 316 -19.62 2.28 20.54
N ASN A 317 -20.12 1.63 21.59
CA ASN A 317 -20.15 0.16 21.71
C ASN A 317 -18.78 -0.49 21.41
N SER A 318 -17.73 0.04 22.05
CA SER A 318 -16.37 -0.49 21.93
C SER A 318 -16.27 -1.81 22.68
N LYS A 319 -15.73 -2.85 22.02
CA LYS A 319 -15.55 -4.20 22.56
C LYS A 319 -14.13 -4.67 22.30
N LEU A 320 -13.47 -5.21 23.32
CA LEU A 320 -12.11 -5.76 23.19
C LEU A 320 -12.16 -7.29 23.15
N TYR A 321 -11.35 -7.87 22.28
CA TYR A 321 -11.20 -9.31 22.13
C TYR A 321 -9.74 -9.74 22.16
N SER A 322 -9.45 -10.96 22.63
CA SER A 322 -8.13 -11.58 22.60
C SER A 322 -7.96 -12.48 21.38
N LEU A 323 -6.78 -12.42 20.75
CA LEU A 323 -6.41 -13.29 19.63
C LEU A 323 -5.88 -14.67 20.06
N VAL A 324 -5.70 -14.91 21.37
CA VAL A 324 -4.96 -16.07 21.92
C VAL A 324 -5.87 -17.12 22.56
N SER A 325 -7.17 -16.85 22.74
CA SER A 325 -8.03 -17.68 23.59
C SER A 325 -8.67 -18.88 22.87
N GLY A 326 -8.59 -20.06 23.49
CA GLY A 326 -9.40 -21.26 23.19
C GLY A 326 -10.78 -21.27 23.88
N GLY A 327 -11.36 -20.09 24.15
CA GLY A 327 -12.64 -19.87 24.85
C GLY A 327 -13.30 -18.57 24.37
N ASP A 328 -14.18 -17.94 25.18
CA ASP A 328 -14.79 -16.64 24.82
C ASP A 328 -13.68 -15.60 24.56
N PRO A 329 -13.56 -15.09 23.31
CA PRO A 329 -12.53 -14.14 22.98
C PRO A 329 -12.79 -12.76 23.58
N LYS A 330 -14.01 -12.44 24.00
CA LYS A 330 -14.34 -11.12 24.56
C LYS A 330 -13.64 -10.91 25.89
N LEU A 331 -12.97 -9.77 26.03
CA LEU A 331 -12.30 -9.33 27.25
C LEU A 331 -13.21 -8.35 27.97
N ASP A 332 -13.66 -8.73 29.17
CA ASP A 332 -14.31 -7.80 30.08
C ASP A 332 -13.24 -7.02 30.85
N ILE A 333 -13.26 -5.70 30.72
CA ILE A 333 -12.22 -4.81 31.29
C ILE A 333 -12.88 -3.96 32.37
N ASP A 334 -12.57 -4.31 33.60
CA ASP A 334 -12.77 -3.41 34.72
C ASP A 334 -11.67 -2.33 34.67
N LYS A 335 -12.03 -1.13 34.18
CA LYS A 335 -11.10 0.01 34.01
C LYS A 335 -10.44 0.38 35.34
N GLU A 336 -11.15 0.24 36.46
CA GLU A 336 -10.62 0.59 37.80
C GLU A 336 -9.60 -0.43 38.29
N LYS A 337 -9.78 -1.71 37.94
CA LYS A 337 -8.83 -2.78 38.29
C LYS A 337 -7.62 -2.85 37.37
N LEU A 338 -7.70 -2.35 36.15
CA LEU A 338 -6.62 -2.52 35.17
C LEU A 338 -5.27 -2.05 35.70
N SER A 339 -5.20 -0.85 36.30
CA SER A 339 -3.96 -0.31 36.87
C SER A 339 -3.35 -1.25 37.93
N TYR A 340 -4.18 -1.86 38.77
CA TYR A 340 -3.72 -2.85 39.75
C TYR A 340 -3.22 -4.13 39.07
N LEU A 341 -3.93 -4.63 38.05
CA LEU A 341 -3.51 -5.83 37.32
C LEU A 341 -2.18 -5.61 36.57
N LEU A 342 -1.97 -4.43 35.97
CA LEU A 342 -0.69 -4.06 35.35
C LEU A 342 0.45 -4.10 36.38
N LEU A 343 0.24 -3.44 37.53
CA LEU A 343 1.22 -3.39 38.60
C LEU A 343 1.56 -4.79 39.09
N ILE A 344 0.55 -5.60 39.44
CA ILE A 344 0.70 -6.95 39.97
C ILE A 344 1.34 -7.89 38.95
N ALA A 345 1.04 -7.75 37.66
CA ALA A 345 1.67 -8.56 36.61
C ALA A 345 3.20 -8.37 36.58
N VAL A 346 3.68 -7.16 36.87
CA VAL A 346 5.11 -6.83 36.93
C VAL A 346 5.70 -7.19 38.31
N THR A 347 5.07 -6.76 39.39
CA THR A 347 5.66 -6.80 40.74
C THR A 347 5.37 -8.10 41.50
N GLY A 348 4.32 -8.82 41.10
CA GLY A 348 3.72 -9.91 41.86
C GLY A 348 2.82 -9.43 43.00
N SER A 349 2.14 -10.37 43.65
CA SER A 349 1.32 -10.14 44.84
C SER A 349 1.60 -11.22 45.90
N ARG A 350 1.25 -10.93 47.15
CA ARG A 350 1.18 -11.96 48.19
C ARG A 350 -0.07 -12.82 48.05
N ASP A 351 -1.14 -12.24 47.51
CA ASP A 351 -2.34 -12.98 47.13
C ASP A 351 -2.10 -13.68 45.80
N LYS A 352 -2.00 -15.01 45.85
CA LYS A 352 -1.74 -15.84 44.68
C LYS A 352 -2.90 -15.90 43.69
N ASN A 353 -4.13 -15.70 44.16
CA ASN A 353 -5.29 -15.68 43.28
C ASN A 353 -5.27 -14.41 42.42
N ILE A 354 -5.05 -13.25 43.04
CA ILE A 354 -4.96 -11.97 42.32
C ILE A 354 -3.72 -11.94 41.41
N GLU A 355 -2.59 -12.50 41.85
CA GLU A 355 -1.39 -12.63 41.01
C GLU A 355 -1.67 -13.48 39.75
N GLN A 356 -2.36 -14.62 39.92
CA GLN A 356 -2.72 -15.50 38.81
C GLN A 356 -3.75 -14.85 37.88
N GLU A 357 -4.72 -14.11 38.44
CA GLU A 357 -5.69 -13.32 37.68
C GLU A 357 -4.99 -12.27 36.81
N ALA A 358 -4.12 -11.44 37.41
CA ALA A 358 -3.34 -10.44 36.69
C ALA A 358 -2.48 -11.07 35.59
N PHE A 359 -1.78 -12.16 35.91
CA PHE A 359 -0.97 -12.88 34.94
C PHE A 359 -1.79 -13.40 33.75
N ASN A 360 -2.91 -14.08 34.02
CA ASN A 360 -3.76 -14.66 32.99
C ASN A 360 -4.40 -13.58 32.12
N PHE A 361 -4.91 -12.51 32.74
CA PHE A 361 -5.56 -11.41 32.04
C PHE A 361 -4.57 -10.68 31.11
N LEU A 362 -3.40 -10.27 31.64
CA LEU A 362 -2.37 -9.60 30.83
C LEU A 362 -1.79 -10.51 29.74
N SER A 363 -1.67 -11.81 29.99
CA SER A 363 -1.19 -12.77 28.99
C SER A 363 -2.13 -12.84 27.78
N LYS A 364 -3.44 -12.64 27.95
CA LYS A 364 -4.40 -12.55 26.83
C LYS A 364 -4.21 -11.30 25.98
N ILE A 365 -3.60 -10.24 26.53
CA ILE A 365 -3.45 -8.94 25.87
C ILE A 365 -2.08 -8.78 25.20
N VAL A 366 -0.99 -9.14 25.91
CA VAL A 366 0.40 -8.98 25.43
C VAL A 366 1.12 -10.30 25.12
N GLY A 367 0.56 -11.43 25.56
CA GLY A 367 1.21 -12.74 25.47
C GLY A 367 1.99 -13.11 26.74
N GLU A 368 1.96 -14.39 27.07
CA GLU A 368 2.54 -14.94 28.30
C GLU A 368 4.05 -14.68 28.44
N SER A 369 4.80 -14.80 27.35
CA SER A 369 6.26 -14.57 27.35
C SER A 369 6.61 -13.13 27.78
N VAL A 370 5.81 -12.15 27.37
CA VAL A 370 6.03 -10.73 27.70
C VAL A 370 5.81 -10.50 29.20
N VAL A 371 4.72 -11.05 29.76
CA VAL A 371 4.43 -10.95 31.21
C VAL A 371 5.55 -11.60 32.04
N ARG A 372 6.01 -12.79 31.63
CA ARG A 372 7.11 -13.49 32.33
C ARG A 372 8.42 -12.70 32.27
N LYS A 373 8.76 -12.11 31.12
CA LYS A 373 9.97 -11.27 30.96
C LYS A 373 9.93 -10.02 31.85
N ALA A 374 8.81 -9.29 31.84
CA ALA A 374 8.64 -8.10 32.66
C ALA A 374 8.80 -8.41 34.15
N LYS A 375 8.13 -9.47 34.61
CA LYS A 375 8.22 -9.94 36.00
C LYS A 375 9.61 -10.41 36.38
N HIS A 376 10.31 -11.10 35.48
CA HIS A 376 11.69 -11.52 35.71
C HIS A 376 12.63 -10.32 35.80
N SER A 377 12.50 -9.34 34.90
CA SER A 377 13.29 -8.11 34.93
C SER A 377 13.08 -7.35 36.25
N PHE A 378 11.82 -7.15 36.65
CA PHE A 378 11.51 -6.53 37.95
C PHE A 378 12.14 -7.27 39.13
N ASN A 379 11.93 -8.58 39.22
CA ASN A 379 12.43 -9.38 40.34
C ASN A 379 13.96 -9.43 40.42
N SER A 380 14.65 -9.44 39.29
CA SER A 380 16.11 -9.57 39.24
C SER A 380 16.84 -8.24 39.39
N GLN A 381 16.31 -7.15 38.84
CA GLN A 381 17.03 -5.88 38.73
C GLN A 381 16.49 -4.78 39.66
N TYR A 382 15.18 -4.73 39.89
CA TYR A 382 14.53 -3.53 40.46
C TYR A 382 13.87 -3.77 41.82
N LYS A 383 13.48 -5.00 42.12
CA LYS A 383 12.69 -5.34 43.31
C LYS A 383 13.32 -4.87 44.62
N ALA A 384 14.62 -5.12 44.80
CA ALA A 384 15.32 -4.75 46.04
C ALA A 384 15.26 -3.23 46.31
N LYS A 385 15.21 -2.41 45.26
CA LYS A 385 15.19 -0.95 45.35
C LYS A 385 13.77 -0.38 45.42
N LEU A 386 12.84 -0.89 44.61
CA LEU A 386 11.56 -0.21 44.36
C LEU A 386 10.37 -0.77 45.14
N ILE A 387 10.44 -2.01 45.65
CA ILE A 387 9.24 -2.68 46.21
C ILE A 387 8.69 -1.98 47.47
N GLY A 388 9.56 -1.33 48.26
CA GLY A 388 9.15 -0.54 49.43
C GLY A 388 8.31 0.66 49.03
N ASP A 389 8.80 1.46 48.09
CA ASP A 389 8.12 2.65 47.58
C ASP A 389 6.79 2.28 46.89
N ILE A 390 6.81 1.24 46.05
CA ILE A 390 5.61 0.70 45.40
C ILE A 390 4.56 0.30 46.44
N SER A 391 4.99 -0.41 47.50
CA SER A 391 4.08 -0.83 48.56
C SER A 391 3.48 0.35 49.32
N ASN A 392 4.25 1.43 49.54
CA ASN A 392 3.77 2.64 50.19
C ASN A 392 2.75 3.38 49.32
N TYR A 393 3.03 3.55 48.03
CA TYR A 393 2.09 4.13 47.07
C TYR A 393 0.77 3.37 47.03
N VAL A 394 0.81 2.04 46.91
CA VAL A 394 -0.40 1.19 46.89
C VAL A 394 -1.19 1.29 48.19
N LYS A 395 -0.54 1.29 49.36
CA LYS A 395 -1.21 1.46 50.67
C LYS A 395 -1.94 2.79 50.79
N ASN A 396 -1.41 3.84 50.15
CA ASN A 396 -2.00 5.17 50.14
C ASN A 396 -3.06 5.34 49.02
N GLY A 397 -3.37 4.28 48.27
CA GLY A 397 -4.29 4.33 47.14
C GLY A 397 -3.73 4.97 45.87
N ASP A 398 -2.43 5.27 45.83
CA ASP A 398 -1.78 5.96 44.71
C ASP A 398 -1.09 5.00 43.73
N VAL A 399 -1.90 4.17 43.06
CA VAL A 399 -1.40 3.18 42.09
C VAL A 399 -0.69 3.83 40.91
N ASN A 400 -1.13 5.02 40.50
CA ASN A 400 -0.56 5.72 39.35
C ASN A 400 0.90 6.13 39.61
N SER A 401 1.22 6.60 40.83
CA SER A 401 2.61 6.88 41.19
C SER A 401 3.47 5.61 41.23
N ALA A 402 2.91 4.48 41.67
CA ALA A 402 3.62 3.19 41.59
C ALA A 402 3.90 2.76 40.15
N ILE A 403 2.95 2.94 39.23
CA ILE A 403 3.12 2.67 37.80
C ILE A 403 4.17 3.62 37.19
N ASN A 404 4.12 4.91 37.52
CA ASN A 404 5.09 5.88 37.02
C ASN A 404 6.51 5.55 37.48
N LEU A 405 6.69 5.13 38.74
CA LEU A 405 7.98 4.67 39.25
C LEU A 405 8.53 3.47 38.46
N LEU A 406 7.66 2.56 38.01
CA LEU A 406 8.06 1.47 37.13
C LEU A 406 8.39 1.97 35.71
N LYS A 407 7.64 2.92 35.16
CA LYS A 407 7.96 3.53 33.84
C LYS A 407 9.31 4.24 33.85
N ASP A 408 9.67 4.88 34.97
CA ASP A 408 10.94 5.59 35.15
C ASP A 408 12.17 4.68 35.11
N THR A 409 11.99 3.36 35.28
CA THR A 409 13.07 2.38 35.05
C THR A 409 13.56 2.37 33.60
N LYS A 410 12.71 2.79 32.66
CA LYS A 410 12.92 2.72 31.21
C LYS A 410 13.22 1.30 30.70
N ASP A 411 12.93 0.28 31.48
CA ASP A 411 13.07 -1.12 31.07
C ASP A 411 12.01 -1.44 30.01
N GLU A 412 12.47 -1.95 28.86
CA GLU A 412 11.61 -2.24 27.72
C GLU A 412 10.58 -3.33 28.04
N SER A 413 10.98 -4.37 28.79
CA SER A 413 10.08 -5.49 29.15
C SER A 413 8.98 -5.04 30.10
N ILE A 414 9.29 -4.17 31.07
CA ILE A 414 8.31 -3.59 31.99
C ILE A 414 7.37 -2.64 31.22
N ASN A 415 7.93 -1.79 30.35
CA ASN A 415 7.14 -0.83 29.57
C ASN A 415 6.20 -1.51 28.55
N ASP A 416 6.58 -2.69 28.02
CA ASP A 416 5.70 -3.51 27.18
C ASP A 416 4.41 -3.94 27.91
N ILE A 417 4.43 -4.04 29.25
CA ILE A 417 3.23 -4.28 30.07
C ILE A 417 2.51 -2.98 30.40
N LEU A 418 3.25 -1.96 30.85
CA LEU A 418 2.64 -0.72 31.34
C LEU A 418 2.04 0.16 30.24
N SER A 419 2.48 -0.03 28.99
CA SER A 419 1.93 0.65 27.81
C SER A 419 0.61 0.04 27.32
N VAL A 420 0.18 -1.09 27.89
CA VAL A 420 -1.09 -1.74 27.55
C VAL A 420 -2.28 -0.83 27.81
N ALA A 421 -2.24 -0.05 28.89
CA ALA A 421 -3.26 0.92 29.24
C ALA A 421 -2.82 2.33 28.87
N GLY A 422 -3.43 2.89 27.84
CA GLY A 422 -3.31 4.30 27.47
C GLY A 422 -4.61 5.04 27.73
N TYR A 423 -4.59 6.37 27.59
CA TYR A 423 -5.79 7.19 27.54
C TYR A 423 -5.80 7.99 26.23
N LYS A 424 -6.93 8.01 25.52
CA LYS A 424 -7.17 8.87 24.36
C LYS A 424 -8.50 9.58 24.56
N ASP A 425 -8.49 10.90 24.46
CA ASP A 425 -9.67 11.75 24.64
C ASP A 425 -10.43 11.50 25.96
N GLY A 426 -9.69 11.12 27.01
CA GLY A 426 -10.23 10.80 28.34
C GLY A 426 -10.63 9.33 28.54
N ASP A 427 -10.64 8.54 27.48
CA ASP A 427 -11.01 7.12 27.52
C ASP A 427 -9.81 6.19 27.55
N LEU A 428 -9.88 5.18 28.42
CA LEU A 428 -8.89 4.10 28.51
C LEU A 428 -8.87 3.30 27.20
N ILE A 429 -7.72 3.29 26.52
CA ILE A 429 -7.46 2.45 25.34
C ILE A 429 -6.53 1.32 25.72
N ILE A 430 -6.89 0.10 25.30
CA ILE A 430 -5.99 -1.05 25.39
C ILE A 430 -5.23 -1.26 24.08
N ALA A 431 -3.91 -1.09 24.12
CA ALA A 431 -3.01 -1.19 22.96
C ALA A 431 -2.20 -2.51 22.95
N GLY A 432 -2.87 -3.64 23.15
CA GLY A 432 -2.23 -4.96 23.21
C GLY A 432 -1.78 -5.49 21.84
N LYS A 433 -0.66 -6.23 21.80
CA LYS A 433 -0.15 -6.92 20.59
C LYS A 433 -0.95 -8.19 20.21
N ASN A 434 -1.92 -8.58 21.03
CA ASN A 434 -2.77 -9.76 20.80
C ASN A 434 -4.26 -9.45 20.97
N THR A 435 -4.70 -8.24 20.60
CA THR A 435 -6.09 -7.81 20.79
C THR A 435 -6.72 -7.29 19.51
N VAL A 436 -8.05 -7.46 19.44
CA VAL A 436 -8.92 -6.81 18.46
C VAL A 436 -9.84 -5.86 19.21
N LEU A 437 -9.78 -4.57 18.93
CA LEU A 437 -10.75 -3.59 19.39
C LEU A 437 -11.78 -3.38 18.27
N SER A 438 -13.04 -3.69 18.56
CA SER A 438 -14.17 -3.42 17.67
C SER A 438 -14.91 -2.18 18.16
N THR A 439 -15.07 -1.18 17.31
CA THR A 439 -15.74 0.08 17.66
C THR A 439 -16.74 0.46 16.57
N GLN A 440 -17.94 0.87 16.95
CA GLN A 440 -18.89 1.44 16.00
C GLN A 440 -18.62 2.93 15.86
N SER A 441 -18.38 3.40 14.63
CA SER A 441 -18.06 4.80 14.37
C SER A 441 -18.80 5.31 13.14
N ASN A 442 -19.43 6.46 13.27
CA ASN A 442 -19.98 7.19 12.11
C ASN A 442 -19.03 8.30 11.63
N ASN A 443 -17.76 8.28 12.05
CA ASN A 443 -16.75 9.18 11.53
C ASN A 443 -16.28 8.69 10.14
N PRO A 444 -16.49 9.45 9.05
CA PRO A 444 -16.05 9.02 7.72
C PRO A 444 -14.53 8.84 7.60
N LEU A 445 -13.74 9.51 8.46
CA LEU A 445 -12.28 9.41 8.45
C LEU A 445 -11.73 8.17 9.17
N ASP A 446 -12.58 7.37 9.82
CA ASP A 446 -12.17 6.13 10.48
C ASP A 446 -12.00 4.95 9.51
N TYR A 447 -12.38 5.17 8.25
CA TYR A 447 -12.44 4.13 7.23
C TYR A 447 -11.53 4.47 6.05
N ASP A 448 -10.31 3.93 6.09
CA ASP A 448 -9.28 4.17 5.07
C ASP A 448 -9.37 3.10 3.97
N SER A 449 -9.83 3.50 2.78
CA SER A 449 -9.94 2.63 1.60
C SER A 449 -8.63 1.92 1.24
N ARG A 450 -7.48 2.52 1.54
CA ARG A 450 -6.14 1.97 1.23
C ARG A 450 -5.78 0.80 2.14
N LEU A 451 -6.33 0.77 3.36
CA LEU A 451 -6.06 -0.27 4.35
C LEU A 451 -7.19 -1.30 4.42
N GLN A 452 -8.44 -0.83 4.34
CA GLN A 452 -9.61 -1.68 4.50
C GLN A 452 -10.05 -2.31 3.17
N ILE A 453 -9.49 -1.90 2.03
CA ILE A 453 -9.73 -2.46 0.68
C ILE A 453 -11.24 -2.47 0.39
N ALA A 454 -11.82 -1.28 0.23
CA ALA A 454 -13.21 -1.14 -0.19
C ALA A 454 -13.40 -0.02 -1.22
N CYS A 455 -14.23 -0.28 -2.22
CA CYS A 455 -14.62 0.69 -3.26
C CYS A 455 -15.47 1.85 -2.73
N VAL A 456 -15.90 1.82 -1.46
CA VAL A 456 -16.89 2.77 -0.92
C VAL A 456 -16.34 3.78 0.09
N TYR A 457 -15.07 3.67 0.50
CA TYR A 457 -14.44 4.64 1.40
C TYR A 457 -13.63 5.69 0.63
N LEU A 458 -13.66 6.94 1.13
CA LEU A 458 -13.04 8.11 0.48
C LEU A 458 -11.56 7.89 0.13
N PRO A 459 -11.04 8.49 -0.96
CA PRO A 459 -11.72 9.42 -1.87
C PRO A 459 -11.61 8.98 -3.35
N SER A 460 -12.72 8.67 -4.02
CA SER A 460 -13.00 9.05 -5.43
C SER A 460 -14.28 8.41 -5.99
N ASP A 461 -15.08 9.27 -6.63
CA ASP A 461 -15.96 9.02 -7.79
C ASP A 461 -17.29 8.25 -7.63
N TYR A 462 -17.65 7.72 -6.46
CA TYR A 462 -18.99 7.16 -6.26
C TYR A 462 -19.95 8.18 -5.63
N GLU A 463 -21.09 8.46 -6.28
CA GLU A 463 -22.17 9.28 -5.73
C GLU A 463 -22.55 8.79 -4.32
N GLY A 464 -22.36 9.63 -3.31
CA GLY A 464 -22.77 9.41 -1.91
C GLY A 464 -21.69 8.90 -0.95
N GLY A 465 -20.70 8.11 -1.42
CA GLY A 465 -19.54 7.62 -0.64
C GLY A 465 -19.81 7.12 0.80
N ILE A 466 -18.77 7.12 1.65
CA ILE A 466 -18.87 6.84 3.09
C ILE A 466 -19.81 7.81 3.83
N GLU A 467 -19.98 9.03 3.31
CA GLU A 467 -20.85 10.03 3.93
C GLU A 467 -22.30 9.58 4.00
N ALA A 468 -22.82 8.95 2.94
CA ALA A 468 -24.19 8.44 2.90
C ALA A 468 -24.44 7.41 4.01
N TYR A 469 -23.44 6.56 4.31
CA TYR A 469 -23.51 5.63 5.43
C TYR A 469 -23.49 6.35 6.77
N CYS A 470 -22.58 7.31 6.95
CA CYS A 470 -22.46 8.07 8.19
C CYS A 470 -23.71 8.92 8.51
N LYS A 471 -24.44 9.37 7.47
CA LYS A 471 -25.66 10.18 7.58
C LYS A 471 -26.90 9.32 7.96
N ASP A 472 -26.93 8.03 7.62
CA ASP A 472 -28.08 7.14 7.86
C ASP A 472 -27.91 6.28 9.12
N LYS A 473 -28.71 6.56 10.15
CA LYS A 473 -28.65 5.91 11.48
C LYS A 473 -28.94 4.41 11.47
N ARG A 474 -29.49 3.86 10.37
CA ARG A 474 -29.68 2.41 10.23
C ARG A 474 -28.37 1.68 9.95
N PHE A 475 -27.35 2.38 9.47
CA PHE A 475 -26.02 1.82 9.32
C PHE A 475 -25.33 1.65 10.67
N ASN A 476 -24.74 0.48 10.83
CA ASN A 476 -23.82 0.17 11.91
C ASN A 476 -22.46 -0.07 11.25
N LEU A 477 -21.66 0.99 11.17
CA LEU A 477 -20.31 0.92 10.63
C LEU A 477 -19.36 0.51 11.74
N ILE A 478 -18.65 -0.59 11.55
CA ILE A 478 -17.80 -1.19 12.58
C ILE A 478 -16.36 -1.13 12.11
N ARG A 479 -15.47 -0.60 12.95
CA ARG A 479 -14.02 -0.56 12.75
C ARG A 479 -13.38 -1.64 13.62
N TYR A 480 -12.46 -2.41 13.04
CA TYR A 480 -11.65 -3.39 13.76
C TYR A 480 -10.18 -2.96 13.79
N ASP A 481 -9.73 -2.58 14.98
CA ASP A 481 -8.34 -2.25 15.25
C ASP A 481 -7.61 -3.50 15.76
N ILE A 482 -6.70 -4.04 14.95
CA ILE A 482 -5.85 -5.18 15.32
C ILE A 482 -4.51 -4.64 15.75
N ASN A 483 -4.12 -4.92 16.99
CA ASN A 483 -2.85 -4.46 17.56
C ASN A 483 -2.66 -2.94 17.45
N GLY A 484 -3.72 -2.18 17.70
CA GLY A 484 -3.73 -0.72 17.65
C GLY A 484 -3.74 -0.12 16.24
N LYS A 485 -3.92 -0.93 15.19
CA LYS A 485 -4.03 -0.46 13.80
C LYS A 485 -5.39 -0.80 13.23
N SER A 486 -6.07 0.17 12.63
CA SER A 486 -7.31 -0.06 11.90
C SER A 486 -7.04 -0.88 10.64
N LEU A 487 -7.45 -2.14 10.65
CA LEU A 487 -7.07 -3.12 9.63
C LEU A 487 -8.26 -3.83 9.00
N GLY A 488 -9.46 -3.64 9.52
CA GLY A 488 -10.69 -4.11 8.90
C GLY A 488 -11.91 -3.35 9.35
N SER A 489 -13.02 -3.61 8.68
CA SER A 489 -14.30 -2.96 8.92
C SER A 489 -15.45 -3.91 8.57
N ALA A 490 -16.65 -3.56 9.02
CA ALA A 490 -17.88 -4.18 8.54
C ALA A 490 -18.94 -3.10 8.29
N ILE A 491 -19.62 -3.21 7.15
CA ILE A 491 -20.76 -2.38 6.80
C ILE A 491 -22.02 -3.18 7.11
N CYS A 492 -22.77 -2.72 8.11
CA CYS A 492 -24.01 -3.36 8.51
C CYS A 492 -25.21 -2.40 8.40
N TYR A 493 -26.39 -2.93 8.14
CA TYR A 493 -27.62 -2.16 7.96
C TYR A 493 -28.80 -2.84 8.67
N LEU A 494 -29.50 -2.09 9.53
CA LEU A 494 -30.64 -2.59 10.30
C LEU A 494 -31.96 -2.11 9.70
N GLU A 495 -32.85 -3.05 9.35
CA GLU A 495 -34.18 -2.74 8.86
C GLU A 495 -35.20 -3.77 9.34
N ASN A 496 -36.30 -3.31 9.95
CA ASN A 496 -37.43 -4.16 10.38
C ASN A 496 -37.03 -5.38 11.24
N GLY A 497 -36.01 -5.22 12.10
CA GLY A 497 -35.51 -6.29 12.96
C GLY A 497 -34.61 -7.30 12.23
N VAL A 498 -34.19 -7.01 10.99
CA VAL A 498 -33.18 -7.77 10.26
C VAL A 498 -31.88 -6.98 10.23
N PHE A 499 -30.80 -7.58 10.73
CA PHE A 499 -29.46 -7.03 10.71
C PHE A 499 -28.70 -7.58 9.50
N LEU A 500 -28.52 -6.77 8.47
CA LEU A 500 -27.74 -7.14 7.30
C LEU A 500 -26.26 -6.84 7.59
N VAL A 501 -25.40 -7.85 7.47
CA VAL A 501 -23.96 -7.67 7.27
C VAL A 501 -23.74 -7.64 5.77
N ASP A 502 -23.61 -6.44 5.22
CA ASP A 502 -23.49 -6.23 3.77
C ASP A 502 -22.08 -6.60 3.29
N SER A 503 -21.06 -6.12 3.99
CA SER A 503 -19.66 -6.46 3.74
C SER A 503 -18.81 -6.53 5.01
N VAL A 504 -17.75 -7.34 4.95
CA VAL A 504 -16.68 -7.41 5.95
C VAL A 504 -15.35 -7.30 5.23
N GLU A 505 -14.63 -6.20 5.45
CA GLU A 505 -13.52 -5.77 4.61
C GLU A 505 -12.25 -5.64 5.45
N GLY A 506 -11.09 -5.72 4.81
CA GLY A 506 -9.83 -5.56 5.54
C GLY A 506 -8.58 -6.04 4.85
N HIS A 507 -7.46 -5.56 5.39
CA HIS A 507 -6.09 -5.91 5.01
C HIS A 507 -5.81 -7.41 5.19
N ARG A 508 -4.79 -7.96 4.51
CA ARG A 508 -4.40 -9.39 4.64
C ARG A 508 -4.15 -9.84 6.10
N THR A 509 -3.74 -8.95 7.00
CA THR A 509 -3.55 -9.28 8.41
C THR A 509 -4.86 -9.46 9.18
N PHE A 510 -5.94 -8.84 8.72
CA PHE A 510 -7.30 -9.05 9.20
C PHE A 510 -7.89 -10.38 8.70
N ARG A 511 -7.42 -10.87 7.54
CA ARG A 511 -7.88 -12.12 6.91
C ARG A 511 -7.27 -13.37 7.56
N LYS A 512 -7.57 -13.59 8.85
CA LYS A 512 -7.08 -14.74 9.62
C LYS A 512 -8.24 -15.47 10.29
N PRO A 513 -8.21 -16.81 10.39
CA PRO A 513 -9.30 -17.58 10.98
C PRO A 513 -9.70 -17.16 12.41
N ASN A 514 -8.73 -16.83 13.26
CA ASN A 514 -8.98 -16.37 14.63
C ASN A 514 -9.54 -14.94 14.71
N VAL A 515 -9.27 -14.09 13.71
CA VAL A 515 -9.90 -12.78 13.59
C VAL A 515 -11.33 -12.95 13.09
N PHE A 516 -11.56 -13.82 12.09
CA PHE A 516 -12.89 -14.10 11.57
C PHE A 516 -13.86 -14.64 12.62
N SER A 517 -13.39 -15.48 13.55
CA SER A 517 -14.22 -15.92 14.66
C SER A 517 -14.65 -14.78 15.58
N ILE A 518 -13.74 -13.84 15.85
CA ILE A 518 -14.02 -12.64 16.65
C ILE A 518 -15.03 -11.75 15.94
N VAL A 519 -14.79 -11.44 14.66
CA VAL A 519 -15.66 -10.58 13.84
C VAL A 519 -17.05 -11.18 13.75
N TYR A 520 -17.15 -12.48 13.48
CA TYR A 520 -18.43 -13.18 13.45
C TYR A 520 -19.17 -13.04 14.78
N GLN A 521 -18.53 -13.35 15.91
CA GLN A 521 -19.17 -13.26 17.23
C GLN A 521 -19.58 -11.83 17.57
N ASP A 522 -18.73 -10.84 17.29
CA ASP A 522 -19.03 -9.42 17.48
C ASP A 522 -20.28 -8.98 16.70
N LEU A 523 -20.40 -9.39 15.44
CA LEU A 523 -21.56 -9.07 14.60
C LEU A 523 -22.85 -9.72 15.12
N ILE A 524 -22.79 -10.97 15.60
CA ILE A 524 -23.93 -11.62 16.28
C ILE A 524 -24.34 -10.83 17.53
N ASP A 525 -23.37 -10.47 18.38
CA ASP A 525 -23.63 -9.73 19.61
C ASP A 525 -24.26 -8.35 19.32
N ARG A 526 -23.73 -7.63 18.32
CA ARG A 526 -24.26 -6.33 17.88
C ARG A 526 -25.67 -6.44 17.33
N ALA A 527 -25.98 -7.50 16.58
CA ALA A 527 -27.34 -7.72 16.09
C ALA A 527 -28.32 -7.96 17.24
N LYS A 528 -27.93 -8.74 18.27
CA LYS A 528 -28.73 -8.96 19.49
C LYS A 528 -28.92 -7.66 20.29
N GLU A 529 -27.86 -6.89 20.48
CA GLU A 529 -27.89 -5.58 21.16
C GLU A 529 -28.84 -4.60 20.44
N ASN A 530 -28.89 -4.65 19.12
CA ASN A 530 -29.83 -3.90 18.28
C ASN A 530 -31.23 -4.53 18.18
N ARG A 531 -31.52 -5.55 18.99
CA ARG A 531 -32.81 -6.27 19.05
C ARG A 531 -33.24 -6.83 17.68
N ALA A 532 -32.28 -7.18 16.84
CA ALA A 532 -32.56 -7.89 15.61
C ALA A 532 -33.07 -9.30 15.94
N LYS A 533 -34.09 -9.74 15.20
CA LYS A 533 -34.63 -11.11 15.27
C LYS A 533 -33.82 -12.05 14.39
N GLN A 534 -33.13 -11.48 13.40
CA GLN A 534 -32.40 -12.21 12.39
C GLN A 534 -31.18 -11.39 11.95
N ILE A 535 -30.08 -12.08 11.67
CA ILE A 535 -28.90 -11.52 11.00
C ILE A 535 -28.64 -12.27 9.70
N ILE A 536 -28.21 -11.53 8.69
CA ILE A 536 -27.95 -12.04 7.34
C ILE A 536 -26.54 -11.65 6.94
N PHE A 537 -25.71 -12.64 6.64
CA PHE A 537 -24.40 -12.42 6.03
C PHE A 537 -24.55 -12.49 4.51
N ASN A 538 -24.44 -11.34 3.85
CA ASN A 538 -24.59 -11.23 2.39
C ASN A 538 -23.54 -12.10 1.69
N THR A 539 -23.97 -12.77 0.61
CA THR A 539 -23.08 -13.61 -0.22
C THR A 539 -22.97 -13.13 -1.67
N THR A 540 -23.66 -12.04 -2.00
CA THR A 540 -23.77 -11.52 -3.38
C THR A 540 -22.87 -10.34 -3.69
N GLY A 541 -22.02 -9.94 -2.73
CA GLY A 541 -21.06 -8.85 -2.84
C GLY A 541 -20.02 -9.02 -3.93
N ARG A 542 -19.53 -7.91 -4.49
CA ARG A 542 -18.47 -7.92 -5.52
C ARG A 542 -17.11 -8.02 -4.83
N ASN A 543 -16.67 -9.23 -4.50
CA ASN A 543 -15.26 -9.58 -4.20
C ASN A 543 -14.55 -8.90 -3.01
N GLU A 544 -15.16 -7.98 -2.24
CA GLU A 544 -14.46 -7.28 -1.16
C GLU A 544 -14.49 -8.02 0.17
N THR A 545 -15.62 -8.69 0.47
CA THR A 545 -15.67 -9.61 1.61
C THR A 545 -14.79 -10.83 1.33
N PRO A 546 -13.78 -11.15 2.18
CA PRO A 546 -12.92 -12.30 1.97
C PRO A 546 -13.75 -13.57 1.83
N GLN A 547 -13.56 -14.30 0.72
CA GLN A 547 -14.23 -15.60 0.50
C GLN A 547 -13.98 -16.57 1.67
N GLU A 548 -12.82 -16.45 2.31
CA GLU A 548 -12.46 -17.19 3.52
C GLU A 548 -13.37 -16.88 4.71
N PHE A 549 -13.82 -15.63 4.89
CA PHE A 549 -14.80 -15.27 5.92
C PHE A 549 -16.17 -15.88 5.59
N ILE A 550 -16.62 -15.78 4.33
CA ILE A 550 -17.87 -16.43 3.89
C ILE A 550 -17.81 -17.95 4.09
N ASN A 551 -16.68 -18.57 3.78
CA ASN A 551 -16.45 -20.00 4.01
C ASN A 551 -16.42 -20.34 5.51
N TYR A 552 -15.89 -19.44 6.36
CA TYR A 552 -15.94 -19.57 7.81
C TYR A 552 -17.40 -19.56 8.30
N VAL A 553 -18.20 -18.57 7.90
CA VAL A 553 -19.64 -18.48 8.24
C VAL A 553 -20.40 -19.72 7.77
N LYS A 554 -20.14 -20.20 6.55
CA LYS A 554 -20.76 -21.42 6.00
C LYS A 554 -20.53 -22.65 6.87
N LYS A 555 -19.33 -22.80 7.46
CA LYS A 555 -18.97 -23.97 8.29
C LYS A 555 -19.67 -23.99 9.65
N ILE A 556 -20.17 -22.84 10.12
CA ILE A 556 -20.77 -22.67 11.46
C ILE A 556 -22.28 -22.97 11.46
N ASN A 557 -22.80 -23.52 10.34
CA ASN A 557 -24.09 -24.22 10.24
C ASN A 557 -25.32 -23.31 10.03
N PHE A 558 -25.39 -22.61 8.89
CA PHE A 558 -26.55 -21.77 8.52
C PHE A 558 -27.32 -22.23 7.28
N ASN A 559 -28.64 -22.02 7.34
CA ASN A 559 -29.51 -22.12 6.19
C ASN A 559 -29.20 -20.97 5.24
N LYS A 560 -28.63 -21.29 4.07
CA LYS A 560 -28.56 -20.33 2.97
C LYS A 560 -29.99 -20.03 2.52
N GLY A 561 -30.33 -18.75 2.40
CA GLY A 561 -31.68 -18.35 2.03
C GLY A 561 -31.73 -16.93 1.48
N ASN A 562 -32.96 -16.50 1.22
CA ASN A 562 -33.26 -15.16 0.76
C ASN A 562 -34.20 -14.50 1.75
N THR A 563 -33.95 -13.23 2.08
CA THR A 563 -34.86 -12.41 2.87
C THR A 563 -35.18 -11.14 2.11
N LYS A 564 -36.45 -10.72 2.15
CA LYS A 564 -36.87 -9.47 1.54
C LYS A 564 -36.49 -8.32 2.48
N MET A 565 -35.70 -7.38 1.99
CA MET A 565 -35.42 -6.10 2.63
C MET A 565 -35.65 -5.00 1.58
N ASN A 566 -36.21 -3.87 1.98
CA ASN A 566 -36.46 -2.74 1.08
C ASN A 566 -35.16 -1.99 0.77
N LEU A 567 -34.24 -1.94 1.74
CA LEU A 567 -32.94 -1.26 1.62
C LEU A 567 -33.10 0.19 1.17
N ASN A 568 -34.05 0.91 1.79
CA ASN A 568 -34.42 2.27 1.44
C ASN A 568 -33.36 3.27 1.93
N THR A 569 -32.19 3.29 1.29
CA THR A 569 -31.08 4.16 1.66
C THR A 569 -30.34 4.70 0.43
N ASN A 570 -29.67 5.84 0.63
CA ASN A 570 -28.74 6.42 -0.33
C ASN A 570 -27.33 5.81 -0.23
N GLY A 571 -27.05 5.02 0.81
CA GLY A 571 -25.81 4.25 0.92
C GLY A 571 -25.75 3.13 -0.13
N ASN A 572 -24.56 2.90 -0.70
CA ASN A 572 -24.36 1.93 -1.77
C ASN A 572 -24.19 0.49 -1.24
N LEU A 573 -25.27 -0.13 -0.79
CA LEU A 573 -25.26 -1.53 -0.36
C LEU A 573 -24.99 -2.48 -1.53
N GLU A 574 -24.11 -3.47 -1.34
CA GLU A 574 -23.86 -4.52 -2.32
C GLU A 574 -25.05 -5.47 -2.48
N ALA A 575 -25.85 -5.62 -1.44
CA ALA A 575 -27.08 -6.41 -1.46
C ALA A 575 -28.13 -5.84 -2.45
N LYS A 576 -28.78 -6.73 -3.20
CA LYS A 576 -29.85 -6.34 -4.15
C LYS A 576 -31.11 -5.88 -3.41
N ARG A 577 -31.63 -4.70 -3.79
CA ARG A 577 -32.88 -4.10 -3.25
C ARG A 577 -34.13 -4.98 -3.36
N SER A 578 -34.15 -5.97 -4.26
CA SER A 578 -35.31 -6.86 -4.43
C SER A 578 -35.35 -8.02 -3.42
N PHE A 579 -34.18 -8.57 -3.06
CA PHE A 579 -34.01 -9.65 -2.11
C PHE A 579 -32.53 -9.78 -1.74
N VAL A 580 -32.26 -10.00 -0.45
CA VAL A 580 -30.91 -10.24 0.05
C VAL A 580 -30.67 -11.73 0.15
N SER A 581 -29.66 -12.23 -0.56
CA SER A 581 -29.23 -13.63 -0.53
C SER A 581 -28.02 -13.80 0.38
N GLY A 582 -28.15 -14.64 1.40
CA GLY A 582 -27.10 -14.79 2.40
C GLY A 582 -27.24 -16.02 3.29
N TYR A 583 -26.31 -16.12 4.24
CA TYR A 583 -26.42 -17.05 5.37
C TYR A 583 -27.26 -16.40 6.46
N ILE A 584 -28.36 -17.05 6.83
CA ILE A 584 -29.36 -16.52 7.75
C ILE A 584 -29.22 -17.17 9.13
N VAL A 585 -29.19 -16.32 10.16
CA VAL A 585 -29.18 -16.72 11.57
C VAL A 585 -30.39 -16.11 12.27
N ASN A 586 -31.19 -16.94 12.93
CA ASN A 586 -32.24 -16.47 13.84
C ASN A 586 -31.62 -16.28 15.23
N LEU A 587 -31.90 -15.15 15.89
CA LEU A 587 -31.19 -14.68 17.09
C LEU A 587 -31.93 -14.89 18.40
#